data_AF-F9LUN6-F1
#
_entry.id   AF-F9LUN6-F1
#
_cell.length_a   1.000
_cell.length_b   1.000
_cell.length_c   1.000
_cell.angle_alpha   90.00
_cell.angle_beta   90.00
_cell.angle_gamma   90.00
#
_symmetry.space_group_name_H-M   'P 1'
#
loop_
_entity.id
_entity.type
_entity.pdbx_description
1 polymer ?
#
loop_
_entity_poly.entity_id
_entity_poly.type
_entity_poly.pdbx_seq_one_letter_code
_entity_poly.pdbx_strand_id
1 'polypeptide(L)' 'MDNDEQDGITILIDNPSTDEATEISLFESEIISIETIS' A
#
# COMPACT_ATOMS: atom_id res chain seq x y z
N MET A 1 -18.09 -19.74 0.76
CA MET A 1 -17.07 -19.08 1.59
C MET A 1 -16.22 -18.34 0.60
N ASP A 2 -16.58 -17.09 0.36
CA ASP A 2 -15.92 -16.23 -0.63
C ASP A 2 -14.54 -15.90 -0.09
N ASN A 3 -13.53 -16.59 -0.60
CA ASN A 3 -12.11 -16.38 -0.30
C ASN A 3 -11.46 -15.59 -1.45
N ASP A 4 -12.25 -14.75 -2.12
CA ASP A 4 -11.86 -14.01 -3.33
C ASP A 4 -11.33 -12.60 -3.03
N GLU A 5 -11.37 -12.16 -1.77
CA GLU A 5 -10.81 -10.86 -1.36
C GLU A 5 -9.45 -11.10 -0.69
N GLN A 6 -8.37 -10.89 -1.44
CA GLN A 6 -7.04 -10.80 -0.84
C GLN A 6 -6.96 -9.47 -0.08
N ASP A 7 -6.65 -9.55 1.21
CA ASP A 7 -6.34 -8.37 2.00
C ASP A 7 -5.09 -7.69 1.42
N GLY A 8 -5.07 -6.37 1.50
CA GLY A 8 -4.00 -5.55 0.95
C GLY A 8 -3.88 -4.22 1.69
N ILE A 9 -2.83 -3.47 1.35
CA ILE A 9 -2.60 -2.13 1.87
C ILE A 9 -2.59 -1.12 0.72
N THR A 10 -3.18 0.04 0.96
CA THR A 10 -3.06 1.21 0.08
C THR A 10 -2.24 2.28 0.79
N ILE A 11 -1.17 2.73 0.16
CA ILE A 11 -0.26 3.77 0.63
C ILE A 11 -0.51 5.01 -0.22
N LEU A 12 -0.84 6.12 0.45
CA LEU A 12 -0.96 7.45 -0.18
C LEU A 12 0.28 8.27 0.16
N ILE A 13 1.05 8.64 -0.86
CA ILE A 13 2.22 9.48 -0.73
C ILE A 13 1.86 10.87 -1.25
N ASP A 14 1.62 11.79 -0.32
CA ASP A 14 1.50 13.21 -0.65
C ASP A 14 2.88 13.76 -1.02
N ASN A 15 3.00 14.25 -2.24
CA ASN A 15 4.25 14.78 -2.74
C ASN A 15 4.07 16.29 -2.96
N PRO A 16 4.71 17.15 -2.15
CA PRO A 16 4.46 18.60 -2.15
C PRO A 16 4.87 19.30 -3.45
N SER A 17 5.52 18.58 -4.38
CA SER A 17 5.92 19.07 -5.70
C SER A 17 4.95 18.69 -6.82
N THR A 18 3.90 17.91 -6.55
CA THR A 18 2.85 17.56 -7.49
C THR A 18 1.50 17.91 -6.90
N ASP A 19 0.57 18.40 -7.73
CA ASP A 19 -0.79 18.72 -7.28
C ASP A 19 -1.63 17.48 -6.91
N GLU A 20 -1.13 16.28 -7.22
CA GLU A 20 -1.80 15.01 -6.93
C GLU A 20 -0.91 14.09 -6.08
N ALA A 21 -1.57 13.36 -5.17
CA ALA A 21 -0.95 12.32 -4.35
C ALA A 21 -0.66 11.08 -5.19
N THR A 22 0.44 10.40 -4.87
CA THR A 22 0.76 9.10 -5.49
C THR A 22 0.07 7.98 -4.71
N GLU A 23 -0.67 7.14 -5.41
CA GLU A 23 -1.33 5.96 -4.84
C GLU A 23 -0.53 4.69 -5.17
N ILE A 24 -0.25 3.88 -4.15
CA ILE A 24 0.39 2.56 -4.28
C ILE A 24 -0.50 1.54 -3.56
N SER A 25 -0.91 0.49 -4.26
CA SER A 25 -1.67 -0.62 -3.70
C SER A 25 -0.83 -1.90 -3.74
N LEU A 26 -0.76 -2.62 -2.63
CA LEU A 26 -0.01 -3.86 -2.47
C LEU A 26 -0.90 -4.93 -1.86
N PHE A 27 -0.90 -6.12 -2.46
CA PHE A 27 -1.58 -7.29 -1.89
C PHE A 27 -0.72 -7.94 -0.80
N GLU A 28 -1.35 -8.69 0.11
CA GLU A 28 -0.64 -9.47 1.14
C GLU A 28 0.49 -10.33 0.53
N SER A 29 0.23 -10.93 -0.64
CA SER A 29 1.21 -11.75 -1.36
C SER A 29 2.42 -10.98 -1.90
N GLU A 30 2.34 -9.66 -2.00
CA GLU A 30 3.40 -8.79 -2.50
C GLU A 30 4.25 -8.18 -1.38
N ILE A 31 3.80 -8.27 -0.12
CA ILE A 31 4.49 -7.72 1.04
C ILE A 31 5.58 -8.68 1.50
N ILE A 32 6.85 -8.31 1.27
CA ILE A 32 8.00 -9.15 1.66
C ILE A 32 8.36 -8.96 3.15
N SER A 33 8.32 -7.73 3.66
CA SER A 33 8.67 -7.39 5.05
C SER A 33 8.09 -6.01 5.44
N ILE A 34 7.83 -5.81 6.73
CA ILE A 34 7.46 -4.52 7.32
C ILE A 34 8.44 -4.23 8.47
N GLU A 35 9.13 -3.11 8.39
CA GLU A 35 10.11 -2.70 9.38
C GLU A 35 9.74 -1.36 10.00
N THR A 36 9.92 -1.25 11.32
CA THR A 36 9.74 0.01 12.05
C THR A 36 11.07 0.76 12.08
N ILE A 37 11.08 1.98 11.57
CA ILE A 37 12.23 2.89 11.63
C ILE A 37 12.03 3.85 12.80
N SER A 38 13.09 4.09 13.58
CA SER A 38 13.12 4.96 14.77
C SER A 38 14.12 6.09 14.63
#